data_AF-J3LBM3-F1
#
_entry.id   AF-J3LBM3-F1
#
_cell.length_a   1.000
_cell.length_b   1.000
_cell.length_c   1.000
_cell.angle_alpha   90.00
_cell.angle_beta   90.00
_cell.angle_gamma   90.00
#
_symmetry.space_group_name_H-M   'P 1'
#
loop_
_entity.id
_entity.type
_entity.pdbx_description
1 polymer ?
#
loop_
_entity_poly.entity_id
_entity_poly.type
_entity_poly.pdbx_seq_one_letter_code
_entity_poly.pdbx_strand_id
1 'polypeptide(L)'
;MLNHHLAGLLGLGLLSWVGHQIHVPLPINQFLDPWVYPKEIPLPREFILNHALLAQLCSSFAKEATPFFTLNWSKHEEFLSLGGGGVDPITGCLWLGNIAHHHIAIAIHFLIADHMYRTNWGIGHGMKDNLEAHRGPFIG
;
A
#
# COMPACT_ATOMS: atom_id res chain seq x y z
N MET A 1 -8.69 -14.51 -16.97
CA MET A 1 -7.37 -14.84 -16.37
C MET A 1 -6.58 -13.58 -16.04
N LEU A 2 -6.31 -12.68 -16.99
CA LEU A 2 -5.54 -11.46 -16.74
C LEU A 2 -6.14 -10.59 -15.63
N ASN A 3 -7.45 -10.34 -15.70
CA ASN A 3 -8.18 -9.58 -14.69
C ASN A 3 -7.92 -10.08 -13.25
N HIS A 4 -8.18 -11.37 -13.03
CA HIS A 4 -8.00 -11.98 -11.71
C HIS A 4 -6.55 -11.95 -11.21
N HIS A 5 -5.55 -11.99 -12.09
CA HIS A 5 -4.16 -11.86 -11.68
C HIS A 5 -3.79 -10.41 -11.35
N LEU A 6 -4.25 -9.44 -12.15
CA LEU A 6 -3.99 -8.02 -11.90
C LEU A 6 -4.66 -7.58 -10.60
N ALA A 7 -5.99 -7.65 -10.47
CA ALA A 7 -6.64 -7.22 -9.23
C ALA A 7 -6.44 -8.20 -8.09
N GLY A 8 -6.67 -9.49 -8.32
CA GLY A 8 -6.69 -10.49 -7.27
C GLY A 8 -5.29 -10.80 -6.74
N LEU A 9 -4.42 -11.35 -7.59
CA LEU A 9 -3.09 -11.78 -7.15
C LEU A 9 -2.19 -10.59 -6.80
N LEU A 10 -2.08 -9.61 -7.70
CA LEU A 10 -1.16 -8.47 -7.51
C LEU A 10 -1.80 -7.37 -6.65
N GLY A 11 -2.99 -6.89 -7.02
CA GLY A 11 -3.68 -5.81 -6.33
C GLY A 11 -3.99 -6.12 -4.87
N LEU A 12 -4.78 -7.16 -4.59
CA LEU A 12 -5.15 -7.54 -3.22
C LEU A 12 -3.96 -8.08 -2.42
N GLY A 13 -2.99 -8.73 -3.09
CA GLY A 13 -1.74 -9.16 -2.45
C GLY A 13 -0.96 -7.97 -1.88
N LEU A 14 -0.75 -6.94 -2.70
CA LEU A 14 -0.06 -5.71 -2.29
C LEU A 14 -0.89 -4.90 -1.28
N LEU A 15 -2.22 -4.86 -1.43
CA LEU A 15 -3.11 -4.18 -0.51
C LEU A 15 -3.09 -4.84 0.89
N SER A 16 -3.11 -6.16 0.94
CA SER A 16 -2.96 -6.93 2.19
C SER A 16 -1.58 -6.69 2.81
N TRP A 17 -0.53 -6.69 1.98
CA TRP A 17 0.83 -6.46 2.44
C TRP A 17 1.02 -5.06 3.02
N VAL A 18 0.49 -4.00 2.39
CA VAL A 18 0.59 -2.64 2.96
C VAL A 18 -0.22 -2.52 4.26
N GLY A 19 -1.39 -3.16 4.35
CA GLY A 19 -2.13 -3.25 5.62
C GLY A 19 -1.30 -3.91 6.71
N HIS A 20 -0.62 -5.03 6.39
CA HIS A 20 0.32 -5.65 7.31
C HIS A 20 1.45 -4.69 7.70
N GLN A 21 2.09 -4.02 6.74
CA GLN A 21 3.22 -3.09 6.98
C GLN A 21 2.85 -1.93 7.91
N ILE A 22 1.70 -1.29 7.68
CA ILE A 22 1.24 -0.15 8.46
C ILE A 22 0.90 -0.55 9.90
N HIS A 23 0.31 -1.73 10.10
CA HIS A 23 -0.25 -2.11 11.39
C HIS A 23 0.66 -3.01 12.25
N VAL A 24 1.74 -3.58 11.69
CA VAL A 24 2.62 -4.51 12.42
C VAL A 24 4.07 -4.03 12.47
N PRO A 25 4.88 -4.07 11.39
CA PRO A 25 6.28 -3.70 11.48
C PRO A 25 6.48 -2.20 11.69
N LEU A 26 5.58 -1.33 11.22
CA LEU A 26 5.75 0.12 11.41
C LEU A 26 5.68 0.54 12.89
N PRO A 27 4.66 0.14 13.68
CA PRO A 27 4.66 0.37 15.13
C PRO A 27 5.84 -0.26 15.85
N ILE A 28 6.25 -1.46 15.44
CA ILE A 28 7.36 -2.19 16.09
C ILE A 28 8.70 -1.50 15.82
N ASN A 29 8.94 -1.03 14.60
CA ASN A 29 10.19 -0.37 14.24
C ASN A 29 10.38 0.97 14.97
N GLN A 30 9.30 1.67 15.31
CA GLN A 30 9.41 2.86 16.16
C GLN A 30 10.03 2.58 17.55
N PHE A 31 10.02 1.33 18.01
CA PHE A 31 10.76 0.91 19.21
C PHE A 31 12.12 0.29 18.88
N LEU A 32 12.24 -0.47 17.80
CA LEU A 32 13.51 -1.10 17.43
C LEU A 32 14.58 -0.10 16.97
N ASP A 33 14.20 0.93 16.23
CA ASP A 33 15.11 1.96 15.70
C ASP A 33 15.82 2.75 16.83
N PRO A 34 15.16 3.12 17.95
CA PRO A 34 15.82 3.64 19.15
C PRO A 34 16.43 2.57 20.07
N TRP A 35 16.57 1.32 19.61
CA TRP A 35 17.21 0.21 20.32
C TRP A 35 16.49 -0.30 21.58
N VAL A 36 15.16 -0.20 21.62
CA VAL A 36 14.37 -0.84 22.69
C VAL A 36 14.50 -2.35 22.61
N TYR A 37 14.71 -3.01 23.74
CA TYR A 37 14.84 -4.46 23.78
C TYR A 37 13.55 -5.13 23.30
N PRO A 38 13.62 -6.15 22.41
CA PRO A 38 12.42 -6.80 21.87
C PRO A 38 11.46 -7.38 22.92
N LYS A 39 11.94 -7.65 24.14
CA LYS A 39 11.13 -8.15 25.26
C LYS A 39 10.25 -7.07 25.89
N GLU A 40 10.58 -5.79 25.70
CA GLU A 40 9.87 -4.63 26.23
C GLU A 40 8.84 -4.09 25.23
N ILE A 41 8.91 -4.51 23.96
CA ILE A 41 8.00 -4.07 22.92
C ILE A 41 6.65 -4.82 23.08
N PRO A 42 5.52 -4.09 23.08
CA PRO A 42 4.19 -4.71 23.04
C PRO A 42 4.04 -5.69 21.87
N LEU A 43 3.26 -6.76 22.08
CA LEU A 43 3.03 -7.73 21.00
C LEU A 43 2.26 -7.09 19.83
N PRO A 44 2.45 -7.53 18.58
CA PRO A 44 1.76 -6.99 17.40
C PRO A 44 0.24 -6.87 17.55
N ARG A 45 -0.37 -7.86 18.22
CA ARG A 45 -1.81 -7.90 18.52
C ARG A 45 -2.26 -6.70 19.35
N GLU A 46 -1.43 -6.21 20.26
CA GLU A 46 -1.77 -5.10 21.14
C GLU A 46 -1.92 -3.80 20.36
N PHE A 47 -1.09 -3.56 19.33
CA PHE A 47 -1.24 -2.40 18.45
C PHE A 47 -2.54 -2.43 17.62
N ILE A 48 -3.05 -3.62 17.31
CA ILE A 48 -4.31 -3.78 16.56
C ILE A 48 -5.53 -3.55 17.48
N LEU A 49 -5.48 -4.08 18.70
CA LEU A 49 -6.62 -4.05 19.62
C LEU A 49 -6.67 -2.75 20.46
N ASN A 50 -5.52 -2.12 20.71
CA ASN A 50 -5.42 -0.90 21.50
C ASN A 50 -5.09 0.30 20.60
N HIS A 51 -6.14 0.93 20.10
CA HIS A 51 -6.02 2.12 19.25
C HIS A 51 -5.30 3.29 19.95
N ALA A 52 -5.42 3.41 21.27
CA ALA A 52 -4.73 4.47 22.02
C ALA A 52 -3.21 4.28 22.00
N LEU A 53 -2.73 3.04 22.09
CA LEU A 53 -1.30 2.72 21.98
C LEU A 53 -0.78 3.06 20.58
N LEU A 54 -1.52 2.71 19.53
CA LEU A 54 -1.15 3.02 18.14
C LEU A 54 -1.16 4.54 17.87
N ALA A 55 -2.13 5.26 18.44
CA ALA A 55 -2.24 6.71 18.31
C ALA A 55 -1.15 7.50 19.06
N GLN A 56 -0.55 6.92 20.11
CA GLN A 56 0.61 7.51 20.80
C GLN A 56 1.88 7.45 19.93
N LEU A 57 2.02 6.37 19.15
CA LEU A 57 3.13 6.12 18.24
C LEU A 57 3.05 6.97 16.97
N CYS A 58 1.83 7.13 16.46
CA CYS A 58 1.59 7.93 15.28
C CYS A 58 0.27 8.67 15.43
N SER A 59 0.37 10.00 15.56
CA SER A 59 -0.75 10.90 15.86
C SER A 59 -1.86 10.83 14.79
N SER A 60 -1.47 10.46 13.58
CA SER A 60 -2.36 10.28 12.43
C SER A 60 -3.41 9.18 12.64
N PHE A 61 -3.13 8.14 13.45
CA PHE A 61 -4.12 7.12 13.77
C PHE A 61 -5.25 7.65 14.65
N ALA A 62 -5.03 8.68 15.46
CA ALA A 62 -6.06 9.25 16.34
C ALA A 62 -7.30 9.78 15.58
N LYS A 63 -7.16 10.08 14.28
CA LYS A 63 -8.24 10.58 13.41
C LYS A 63 -9.07 9.47 12.77
N GLU A 64 -8.74 8.21 13.07
CA GLU A 64 -9.35 7.01 12.51
C GLU A 64 -9.38 7.05 10.97
N ALA A 65 -10.39 6.43 10.35
CA ALA A 65 -10.55 6.39 8.90
C ALA A 65 -11.23 7.64 8.31
N THR A 66 -11.62 8.63 9.13
CA THR A 66 -12.32 9.83 8.64
C THR A 66 -11.57 10.58 7.53
N PRO A 67 -10.25 10.81 7.63
CA PRO A 67 -9.49 11.48 6.57
C PRO A 67 -9.44 10.68 5.26
N PHE A 68 -9.53 9.35 5.32
CA PHE A 68 -9.57 8.49 4.14
C PHE A 68 -10.83 8.73 3.31
N PHE A 69 -12.01 8.70 3.95
CA PHE A 69 -13.30 8.87 3.28
C PHE A 69 -13.62 10.33 2.88
N THR A 70 -12.96 11.30 3.50
CA THR A 70 -13.07 12.73 3.14
C THR A 70 -12.03 13.17 2.10
N LEU A 71 -11.20 12.24 1.61
CA LEU A 71 -10.09 12.51 0.69
C LEU A 71 -9.04 13.49 1.23
N ASN A 72 -8.98 13.68 2.55
CA ASN A 72 -7.98 14.51 3.22
C ASN A 72 -6.72 13.68 3.55
N TRP A 73 -6.10 13.12 2.52
CA TRP A 73 -5.03 12.12 2.66
C TRP A 73 -3.72 12.68 3.22
N SER A 74 -3.52 13.99 3.21
CA SER A 74 -2.37 14.66 3.88
C SER A 74 -2.27 14.29 5.36
N LYS A 75 -3.38 13.86 5.98
CA LYS A 75 -3.40 13.40 7.38
C LYS A 75 -2.76 12.03 7.61
N HIS A 76 -2.30 11.34 6.57
CA HIS A 76 -1.66 10.02 6.67
C HIS A 76 -0.15 10.07 6.38
N GLU A 77 0.44 11.24 6.12
CA GLU A 77 1.85 11.40 5.73
C GLU A 77 2.85 10.89 6.78
N GLU A 78 2.44 10.83 8.05
CA GLU A 78 3.27 10.35 9.16
C GLU A 78 3.64 8.86 9.03
N PHE A 79 2.78 8.04 8.40
CA PHE A 79 3.05 6.62 8.14
C PHE A 79 3.09 6.25 6.65
N LEU A 80 2.54 7.11 5.77
CA LEU A 80 2.66 7.01 4.31
C LEU A 80 3.61 8.08 3.79
N SER A 81 4.86 8.03 4.24
CA SER A 81 5.87 9.01 3.84
C SER A 81 6.31 8.83 2.38
N LEU A 82 6.60 9.95 1.71
CA LEU A 82 7.54 10.02 0.58
C LEU A 82 8.84 10.73 1.01
N GLY A 83 8.97 11.03 2.30
CA GLY A 83 10.03 11.83 2.89
C GLY A 83 11.35 11.06 3.02
N GLY A 84 12.46 11.79 2.91
CA GLY A 84 13.82 11.28 3.13
C GLY A 84 14.52 10.72 1.90
N GLY A 85 13.81 10.45 0.79
CA GLY A 85 14.38 10.12 -0.53
C GLY A 85 15.66 9.30 -0.48
N GLY A 86 15.62 8.11 0.14
CA GLY A 86 16.84 7.36 0.41
C GLY A 86 16.67 6.30 1.49
N VAL A 87 17.71 6.15 2.30
CA VAL A 87 17.80 5.17 3.38
C VAL A 87 17.71 5.86 4.74
N ASP A 88 17.25 5.14 5.74
CA ASP A 88 17.34 5.54 7.13
C ASP A 88 18.83 5.55 7.56
N PRO A 89 19.37 6.68 8.04
CA PRO A 89 20.77 6.76 8.48
C PRO A 89 21.07 5.90 9.70
N ILE A 90 20.06 5.47 10.47
CA ILE A 90 20.22 4.61 11.65
C ILE A 90 20.32 3.15 11.22
N THR A 91 19.35 2.64 10.48
CA THR A 91 19.28 1.22 10.10
C THR A 91 20.01 0.89 8.79
N GLY A 92 20.25 1.89 7.93
CA GLY A 92 20.75 1.69 6.57
C GLY A 92 19.73 1.07 5.61
N CYS A 93 18.49 0.81 6.07
CA CYS A 93 17.42 0.25 5.27
C CYS A 93 16.58 1.35 4.60
N LEU A 94 15.73 0.96 3.64
CA LEU A 94 14.69 1.86 3.14
C LEU A 94 13.68 2.16 4.25
N TRP A 95 13.19 3.40 4.30
CA TRP A 95 12.14 3.81 5.23
C TRP A 95 10.88 2.97 5.04
N LEU A 96 10.40 2.36 6.12
CA LEU A 96 9.23 1.48 6.05
C LEU A 96 7.96 2.23 5.60
N GLY A 97 7.81 3.51 5.97
CA GLY A 97 6.75 4.38 5.46
C GLY A 97 6.80 4.58 3.94
N ASN A 98 8.00 4.69 3.36
CA ASN A 98 8.18 4.80 1.90
C ASN A 98 7.84 3.48 1.20
N ILE A 99 8.22 2.34 1.81
CA ILE A 99 7.85 1.02 1.30
C ILE A 99 6.33 0.84 1.35
N ALA A 100 5.67 1.23 2.46
CA ALA A 100 4.22 1.17 2.58
C ALA A 100 3.52 2.04 1.53
N HIS A 101 3.97 3.29 1.34
CA HIS A 101 3.46 4.19 0.31
C HIS A 101 3.62 3.57 -1.09
N HIS A 102 4.79 2.99 -1.38
CA HIS A 102 5.02 2.29 -2.65
C HIS A 102 4.03 1.15 -2.89
N HIS A 103 3.80 0.29 -1.89
CA HIS A 103 2.87 -0.84 -2.01
C HIS A 103 1.42 -0.39 -2.20
N ILE A 104 0.94 0.63 -1.48
CA ILE A 104 -0.44 1.13 -1.71
C ILE A 104 -0.59 1.75 -3.10
N ALA A 105 0.42 2.49 -3.59
CA ALA A 105 0.37 3.06 -4.93
C ALA A 105 0.29 1.97 -6.02
N ILE A 106 1.10 0.91 -5.90
CA ILE A 106 1.07 -0.21 -6.84
C ILE A 106 -0.21 -1.05 -6.69
N ALA A 107 -0.70 -1.26 -5.47
CA ALA A 107 -1.96 -1.96 -5.22
C ALA A 107 -3.11 -1.28 -5.95
N ILE A 108 -3.25 0.04 -5.79
CA ILE A 108 -4.27 0.84 -6.48
C ILE A 108 -4.08 0.76 -8.00
N HIS A 109 -2.84 0.84 -8.48
CA HIS A 109 -2.54 0.73 -9.91
C HIS A 109 -3.06 -0.60 -10.49
N PHE A 110 -2.76 -1.73 -9.85
CA PHE A 110 -3.20 -3.05 -10.32
C PHE A 110 -4.71 -3.28 -10.16
N LEU A 111 -5.32 -2.77 -9.08
CA LEU A 111 -6.77 -2.82 -8.90
C LEU A 111 -7.50 -2.05 -10.01
N ILE A 112 -6.97 -0.91 -10.45
CA ILE A 112 -7.52 -0.16 -11.58
C ILE A 112 -7.22 -0.87 -12.91
N ALA A 113 -5.99 -1.37 -13.12
CA ALA A 113 -5.58 -2.03 -14.36
C ALA A 113 -6.40 -3.28 -14.71
N ASP A 114 -6.87 -4.00 -13.70
CA ASP A 114 -7.81 -5.12 -13.85
C ASP A 114 -9.07 -4.76 -14.66
N HIS A 115 -9.59 -3.55 -14.48
CA HIS A 115 -10.84 -3.10 -15.07
C HIS A 115 -10.70 -2.69 -16.54
N MET A 116 -9.51 -2.85 -17.14
CA MET A 116 -9.28 -2.52 -18.55
C MET A 116 -9.91 -3.53 -19.51
N TYR A 117 -9.96 -4.82 -19.17
CA TYR A 117 -10.36 -5.86 -20.13
C TYR A 117 -11.82 -6.27 -20.00
N ARG A 118 -12.45 -6.51 -21.14
CA ARG A 118 -13.87 -6.83 -21.25
C ARG A 118 -14.19 -8.16 -20.57
N THR A 119 -15.26 -8.14 -19.79
CA THR A 119 -15.83 -9.31 -19.10
C THR A 119 -17.30 -9.51 -19.51
N ASN A 120 -18.02 -10.39 -18.81
CA ASN A 120 -19.41 -10.74 -19.12
C ASN A 120 -20.39 -9.55 -19.04
N TRP A 121 -19.99 -8.42 -18.45
CA TRP A 121 -20.80 -7.19 -18.36
C TRP A 121 -20.63 -6.24 -19.56
N GLY A 122 -19.90 -6.64 -20.60
CA GLY A 122 -19.79 -5.89 -21.86
C GLY A 122 -18.93 -4.63 -21.83
N ILE A 123 -18.50 -4.16 -20.65
CA ILE A 123 -17.61 -3.01 -20.46
C ILE A 123 -16.14 -3.46 -20.49
N GLY A 124 -15.28 -2.68 -21.16
CA GLY A 124 -13.83 -2.91 -21.26
C GLY A 124 -13.35 -3.27 -22.67
N HIS A 125 -12.06 -3.52 -22.80
CA HIS A 125 -11.37 -3.79 -24.06
C HIS A 125 -11.24 -5.28 -24.36
N GLY A 126 -11.54 -5.68 -25.59
CA GLY A 126 -11.19 -7.00 -26.11
C GLY A 126 -9.70 -7.06 -26.45
N MET A 127 -8.98 -8.05 -25.95
CA MET A 127 -7.54 -8.17 -26.24
C MET A 127 -7.27 -8.40 -27.73
N LYS A 128 -8.14 -9.18 -28.39
CA LYS A 128 -8.11 -9.38 -29.84
C LYS A 128 -8.38 -8.07 -30.58
N ASP A 129 -9.45 -7.36 -30.22
CA ASP A 129 -9.81 -6.07 -30.81
C ASP A 129 -8.65 -5.07 -30.71
N ASN A 130 -8.01 -5.00 -29.54
CA ASN A 130 -6.83 -4.16 -29.34
C ASN A 130 -5.69 -4.55 -30.28
N LEU A 131 -5.33 -5.84 -30.37
CA LEU A 131 -4.25 -6.29 -31.26
C LEU A 131 -4.55 -6.01 -32.73
N GLU A 132 -5.76 -6.32 -33.19
CA GLU A 132 -6.17 -6.12 -34.58
C GLU A 132 -6.25 -4.64 -35.00
N ALA A 133 -6.44 -3.73 -34.03
CA ALA A 133 -6.43 -2.30 -34.27
C ALA A 133 -5.01 -1.71 -34.44
N HIS A 134 -3.97 -2.39 -33.96
CA HIS A 134 -2.58 -1.91 -34.07
C HIS A 134 -1.96 -2.27 -35.42
N ARG A 135 -2.46 -1.66 -36.51
CA ARG A 135 -1.94 -1.85 -37.87
C ARG A 135 -1.19 -0.61 -38.33
N GLY A 136 0.09 -0.78 -38.63
CA GLY A 136 0.93 0.27 -39.23
C GLY A 136 0.95 0.19 -40.75
N PRO A 137 1.27 1.29 -41.46
CA PRO A 137 1.30 1.32 -42.92
C PRO A 137 2.32 0.35 -43.57
N PHE A 138 3.28 -0.17 -42.79
CA PHE A 138 4.34 -1.06 -43.28
C PHE A 138 4.23 -2.50 -42.77
N ILE A 139 3.36 -2.79 -41.80
CA ILE A 139 3.36 -4.09 -41.09
C ILE A 139 2.03 -4.84 -41.08
N GLY A 140 0.93 -4.23 -41.57
CA GLY A 140 -0.32 -4.95 -41.84
C GLY A 140 -1.14 -5.33 -40.62
#